data_AF-E3N462-F1
#
_entry.id   AF-E3N462-F1
#
_cell.length_a   1.000
_cell.length_b   1.000
_cell.length_c   1.000
_cell.angle_alpha   90.00
_cell.angle_beta   90.00
_cell.angle_gamma   90.00
#
_symmetry.space_group_name_H-M   'P 1'
#
loop_
_entity.id
_entity.type
_entity.pdbx_description
1 polymer ?
#
loop_
_entity_poly.entity_id
_entity_poly.type
_entity_poly.pdbx_seq_one_letter_code
_entity_poly.pdbx_strand_id
1 'polypeptide(L)'
;MYNHSYHSYQKFDRDADNVNLIGNKTEVKFWGKTAQRVDKTNTSIVIDPAKFYRILYDKTVEIQDLRAINDTLVVKHQKRAECLESLRTSAMHIAAMTTSHARPHLYGLMEKVGPDNLVYTDTDSLIYTVPDGEEDPLKDD
;
A
#
# COMPACT_ATOMS: atom_id res chain seq x y z
N MET A 1 -10.33 -21.59 39.54
CA MET A 1 -10.30 -21.13 38.13
C MET A 1 -10.79 -19.69 38.15
N TYR A 2 -9.87 -18.73 38.13
CA TYR A 2 -10.26 -17.32 38.01
C TYR A 2 -10.59 -17.05 36.54
N ASN A 3 -11.87 -16.84 36.23
CA ASN A 3 -12.26 -16.18 35.00
C ASN A 3 -11.76 -14.74 35.11
N HIS A 4 -10.64 -14.42 34.48
CA HIS A 4 -10.39 -13.02 34.10
C HIS A 4 -11.22 -12.79 32.85
N SER A 5 -12.33 -12.08 33.00
CA SER A 5 -13.05 -11.48 31.89
C SER A 5 -12.21 -10.30 31.37
N TYR A 6 -12.07 -10.25 30.05
CA TYR A 6 -11.35 -9.18 29.34
C TYR A 6 -12.32 -8.59 28.32
N HIS A 7 -12.29 -7.27 28.18
CA HIS A 7 -13.04 -6.56 27.14
C HIS A 7 -12.11 -6.17 26.00
N SER A 8 -12.46 -6.56 24.77
CA SER A 8 -11.69 -6.20 23.56
C SER A 8 -12.17 -4.87 23.01
N TYR A 9 -11.23 -3.94 22.80
CA TYR A 9 -11.47 -2.63 22.22
C TYR A 9 -10.75 -2.49 20.88
N GLN A 10 -11.33 -1.67 20.00
CA GLN A 10 -10.74 -1.31 18.71
C GLN A 10 -10.71 0.22 18.61
N LYS A 11 -9.52 0.78 18.43
CA LYS A 11 -9.32 2.20 18.15
C LYS A 11 -8.92 2.36 16.69
N PHE A 12 -9.59 3.28 16.00
CA PHE A 12 -9.21 3.73 14.66
C PHE A 12 -8.72 5.18 14.79
N ASP A 13 -7.51 5.44 14.29
CA ASP A 13 -7.01 6.79 14.10
C ASP A 13 -7.63 7.35 12.80
N ARG A 14 -8.88 7.82 12.89
CA ARG A 14 -9.61 8.37 11.73
C ARG A 14 -10.21 9.73 12.06
N ASP A 15 -9.61 10.78 11.51
CA ASP A 15 -10.25 12.09 11.25
C ASP A 15 -11.40 12.02 10.21
N ALA A 16 -11.73 10.81 9.74
CA ALA A 16 -12.44 10.55 8.49
C ALA A 16 -13.91 10.12 8.65
N ASP A 17 -14.51 10.28 9.82
CA ASP A 17 -15.86 9.77 10.10
C ASP A 17 -16.99 10.48 9.31
N ASN A 18 -16.68 11.54 8.55
CA ASN A 18 -17.62 12.27 7.68
C ASN A 18 -17.25 12.34 6.18
N VAL A 19 -16.24 11.60 5.71
CA VAL A 19 -15.82 11.65 4.29
C VAL A 19 -16.42 10.50 3.48
N ASN A 20 -17.10 10.85 2.38
CA ASN A 20 -17.67 9.91 1.41
C ASN A 20 -16.61 8.90 0.92
N LEU A 21 -17.02 7.63 0.71
CA LEU A 21 -16.14 6.53 0.26
C LEU A 21 -15.32 6.84 -1.00
N ILE A 22 -15.81 7.72 -1.87
CA ILE A 22 -15.11 8.18 -3.09
C ILE A 22 -13.93 9.11 -2.73
N GLY A 23 -14.11 9.97 -1.72
CA GLY A 23 -13.07 10.88 -1.22
C GLY A 23 -11.89 10.09 -0.65
N ASN A 24 -12.18 9.17 0.30
CA ASN A 24 -11.15 8.33 0.91
C ASN A 24 -10.36 7.51 -0.12
N LYS A 25 -11.04 6.91 -1.11
CA LYS A 25 -10.36 6.16 -2.18
C LYS A 25 -9.48 7.04 -3.05
N THR A 26 -9.82 8.31 -3.24
CA THR A 26 -9.05 9.23 -4.08
C THR A 26 -7.78 9.67 -3.37
N GLU A 27 -7.85 9.90 -2.07
CA GLU A 27 -6.70 10.25 -1.25
C GLU A 27 -5.69 9.09 -1.13
N VAL A 28 -6.17 7.88 -0.82
CA VAL A 28 -5.31 6.68 -0.79
C VAL A 28 -4.64 6.44 -2.16
N LYS A 29 -5.36 6.68 -3.26
CA LYS A 29 -4.79 6.61 -4.61
C LYS A 29 -3.73 7.69 -4.86
N PHE A 30 -3.92 8.88 -4.30
CA PHE A 30 -2.96 9.97 -4.42
C PHE A 30 -1.62 9.57 -3.77
N TRP A 31 -1.65 9.13 -2.51
CA TRP A 31 -0.44 8.64 -1.82
C TRP A 31 0.17 7.40 -2.50
N GLY A 32 -0.65 6.49 -3.02
CA GLY A 32 -0.16 5.36 -3.81
C GLY A 32 0.52 5.75 -5.12
N LYS A 33 0.12 6.88 -5.72
CA LYS A 33 0.68 7.40 -6.97
C LYS A 33 2.06 8.04 -6.77
N THR A 34 2.29 8.66 -5.62
CA THR A 34 3.58 9.30 -5.29
C THR A 34 4.68 8.29 -5.05
N ALA A 35 4.35 7.08 -4.56
CA ALA A 35 5.29 5.96 -4.40
C ALA A 35 5.33 5.00 -5.60
N GLN A 36 4.79 5.39 -6.76
CA GLN A 36 4.69 4.47 -7.89
C GLN A 36 6.07 4.07 -8.43
N ARG A 37 6.34 2.76 -8.39
CA ARG A 37 7.51 2.12 -9.02
C ARG A 37 7.54 2.36 -10.54
N VAL A 38 8.71 2.73 -11.07
CA VAL A 38 8.92 3.15 -12.46
C VAL A 38 9.29 2.00 -13.41
N ASP A 39 9.93 0.96 -12.89
CA ASP A 39 10.45 -0.20 -13.63
C ASP A 39 9.44 -1.36 -13.68
N LYS A 40 8.16 -1.07 -13.94
CA LYS A 40 7.13 -2.11 -14.02
C LYS A 40 7.25 -2.91 -15.32
N THR A 41 7.20 -4.23 -15.21
CA THR A 41 7.03 -5.12 -16.37
C THR A 41 5.64 -4.91 -16.96
N ASN A 42 5.58 -4.68 -18.27
CA ASN A 42 4.35 -4.52 -19.02
C ASN A 42 4.05 -5.80 -19.81
N THR A 43 2.77 -6.16 -19.88
CA THR A 43 2.30 -7.26 -20.72
C THR A 43 1.43 -6.68 -21.83
N SER A 44 1.83 -6.91 -23.08
CA SER A 44 1.11 -6.45 -24.26
C SER A 44 0.54 -7.64 -25.02
N ILE A 45 -0.76 -7.61 -25.26
CA ILE A 45 -1.41 -8.52 -26.20
C ILE A 45 -1.30 -7.89 -27.60
N VAL A 46 -0.71 -8.65 -28.52
CA VAL A 46 -0.36 -8.21 -29.86
C VAL A 46 -1.02 -9.15 -30.87
N ILE A 47 -1.87 -8.58 -31.72
CA ILE A 47 -2.56 -9.30 -32.80
C ILE A 47 -1.93 -8.89 -34.14
N ASP A 48 -1.61 -7.60 -34.28
CA ASP A 48 -0.95 -7.04 -35.45
C ASP A 48 0.58 -7.24 -35.39
N PRO A 49 1.19 -7.88 -36.40
CA PRO A 49 2.64 -8.03 -36.51
C PRO A 49 3.40 -6.70 -36.45
N ALA A 50 2.84 -5.60 -36.97
CA ALA A 50 3.54 -4.31 -36.96
C ALA A 50 3.74 -3.79 -35.53
N LYS A 51 2.77 -4.01 -34.63
CA LYS A 51 2.89 -3.69 -33.20
C LYS A 51 3.96 -4.56 -32.52
N PHE A 52 4.11 -5.82 -32.93
CA PHE A 52 5.18 -6.68 -32.42
C PHE A 52 6.56 -6.15 -32.83
N TYR A 53 6.75 -5.83 -34.11
CA TYR A 53 8.04 -5.30 -34.59
C TYR A 53 8.41 -3.97 -33.95
N ARG A 54 7.42 -3.10 -33.63
CA ARG A 54 7.68 -1.88 -32.85
C ARG A 54 8.28 -2.17 -31.48
N ILE A 55 7.78 -3.19 -30.78
CA ILE A 55 8.31 -3.60 -29.48
C ILE A 55 9.67 -4.29 -29.64
N LEU A 56 9.83 -5.12 -30.67
CA LEU A 56 11.05 -5.87 -30.93
C LEU A 56 12.25 -4.97 -31.27
N TYR A 57 12.02 -3.89 -32.03
CA TYR A 57 13.07 -2.97 -32.46
C TYR A 57 13.24 -1.75 -31.55
N ASP A 58 12.39 -1.58 -30.53
CA ASP A 58 12.54 -0.51 -29.57
C ASP A 58 13.70 -0.82 -28.61
N LYS A 59 14.78 -0.04 -28.75
CA LYS A 59 16.00 -0.19 -27.94
C LYS A 59 15.79 0.17 -26.47
N THR A 60 14.72 0.87 -26.13
CA THR A 60 14.42 1.30 -24.75
C THR A 60 13.80 0.19 -23.92
N VAL A 61 13.31 -0.89 -24.56
CA VAL A 61 12.66 -2.02 -23.91
C VAL A 61 13.45 -3.31 -24.10
N GLU A 62 13.23 -4.22 -23.17
CA GLU A 62 13.75 -5.58 -23.19
C GLU A 62 12.57 -6.55 -23.10
N ILE A 63 12.52 -7.49 -24.05
CA ILE A 63 11.50 -8.54 -24.07
C ILE A 63 11.94 -9.65 -23.10
N GLN A 64 11.07 -9.94 -22.13
CA GLN A 64 11.32 -10.98 -21.12
C GLN A 64 10.70 -12.32 -21.52
N ASP A 65 9.55 -12.30 -22.18
CA ASP A 65 8.79 -13.50 -22.50
C ASP A 65 7.89 -13.25 -23.72
N LEU A 66 7.77 -14.28 -24.56
CA LEU A 66 6.93 -14.29 -25.75
C LEU A 66 6.10 -15.57 -25.76
N ARG A 67 4.78 -15.42 -25.71
CA ARG A 67 3.84 -16.55 -25.78
C ARG A 67 2.85 -16.37 -26.90
N ALA A 68 2.89 -17.27 -27.86
CA ALA A 68 1.84 -17.39 -28.86
C ALA A 68 0.65 -18.13 -28.25
N ILE A 69 -0.53 -17.52 -28.30
CA ILE A 69 -1.80 -18.09 -27.86
C ILE A 69 -2.78 -17.89 -29.01
N ASN A 70 -3.10 -18.98 -29.72
CA ASN A 70 -3.88 -18.96 -30.95
C ASN A 70 -3.29 -17.94 -31.94
N ASP A 71 -4.12 -17.02 -32.44
CA ASP A 71 -3.74 -15.96 -33.38
C ASP A 71 -3.22 -14.68 -32.70
N THR A 72 -2.80 -14.78 -31.44
CA THR A 72 -2.34 -13.63 -30.64
C THR A 72 -0.99 -13.91 -29.99
N LEU A 73 -0.18 -12.86 -29.85
CA LEU A 73 1.11 -12.91 -29.19
C LEU A 73 1.06 -12.10 -27.89
N VAL A 74 1.33 -12.75 -26.77
CA VAL A 74 1.51 -12.10 -25.48
C VAL A 74 2.99 -11.81 -25.29
N VAL A 75 3.33 -10.52 -25.27
CA VAL A 75 4.70 -10.03 -25.12
C VAL A 75 4.85 -9.42 -23.73
N LYS A 76 5.72 -10.00 -22.91
CA LYS A 76 6.17 -9.34 -21.67
C LYS A 76 7.43 -8.56 -21.97
N HIS A 77 7.42 -7.28 -21.65
CA HIS A 77 8.55 -6.38 -21.85
C HIS A 77 8.71 -5.44 -20.66
N GLN A 78 9.93 -5.00 -20.43
CA GLN A 78 10.27 -4.03 -19.39
C GLN A 78 11.18 -2.97 -19.99
N LYS A 79 11.09 -1.73 -19.50
CA LYS A 79 12.07 -0.70 -19.87
C LYS A 79 13.44 -1.09 -19.32
N ARG A 80 14.49 -0.90 -20.13
CA ARG A 80 15.88 -1.03 -19.68
C ARG A 80 16.17 -0.03 -18.57
N ALA A 81 17.00 -0.42 -17.61
CA ALA A 81 17.35 0.41 -16.46
C ALA A 81 17.89 1.80 -16.87
N GLU A 82 18.70 1.85 -17.92
CA GLU A 82 19.30 3.07 -18.48
C GLU A 82 18.28 4.01 -19.14
N CYS A 83 17.12 3.48 -19.54
CA CYS A 83 16.03 4.22 -20.18
C CYS A 83 14.86 4.49 -19.22
N LEU A 84 15.06 4.25 -17.92
CA LEU A 84 14.06 4.58 -16.91
C LEU A 84 14.02 6.09 -16.68
N GLU A 85 12.82 6.63 -16.75
CA GLU A 85 12.56 8.04 -16.44
C GLU A 85 11.78 8.11 -15.14
N SER A 86 12.00 9.19 -14.38
CA SER A 86 11.13 9.45 -13.23
C SER A 86 9.72 9.74 -13.71
N LEU A 87 8.73 9.21 -12.99
CA LEU A 87 7.35 9.62 -13.23
C LEU A 87 7.19 11.06 -12.74
N ARG A 88 6.55 11.93 -13.54
CA ARG A 88 6.20 13.30 -13.12
C ARG A 88 5.41 13.35 -11.82
N THR A 89 4.67 12.28 -11.51
CA THR A 89 3.87 12.14 -10.30
C THR A 89 4.60 11.43 -9.16
N SER A 90 5.82 10.94 -9.37
CA SER A 90 6.58 10.24 -8.34
C SER A 90 7.22 11.25 -7.38
N ALA A 91 6.83 11.14 -6.11
CA ALA A 91 7.36 11.92 -5.01
C ALA A 91 7.61 10.98 -3.82
N MET A 92 8.56 10.05 -4.00
CA MET A 92 8.87 9.01 -3.03
C MET A 92 9.18 9.57 -1.62
N HIS A 93 9.86 10.72 -1.56
CA HIS A 93 10.18 11.39 -0.31
C HIS A 93 8.92 11.82 0.46
N ILE A 94 7.90 12.35 -0.25
CA ILE A 94 6.62 12.72 0.38
C ILE A 94 5.91 11.46 0.87
N ALA A 95 5.83 10.39 0.06
CA ALA A 95 5.21 9.14 0.48
C ALA A 95 5.88 8.53 1.73
N ALA A 96 7.22 8.58 1.77
CA ALA A 96 7.99 8.13 2.91
C ALA A 96 7.73 9.00 4.15
N MET A 97 7.68 10.33 4.00
CA MET A 97 7.33 11.25 5.09
C MET A 97 5.94 10.98 5.65
N THR A 98 4.91 10.87 4.79
CA THR A 98 3.53 10.59 5.23
C THR A 98 3.46 9.30 6.05
N THR A 99 4.07 8.22 5.56
CA THR A 99 4.08 6.93 6.26
C THR A 99 4.89 6.98 7.57
N SER A 100 6.01 7.71 7.56
CA SER A 100 6.88 7.85 8.73
C SER A 100 6.32 8.80 9.78
N HIS A 101 5.39 9.68 9.41
CA HIS A 101 4.71 10.58 10.36
C HIS A 101 3.55 9.88 11.06
N ALA A 102 2.81 9.02 10.37
CA ALA A 102 1.71 8.26 10.98
C ALA A 102 2.20 7.18 11.96
N ARG A 103 3.32 6.52 11.65
CA ARG A 103 3.81 5.37 12.43
C ARG A 103 4.20 5.68 13.89
N PRO A 104 4.90 6.80 14.21
CA PRO A 104 5.17 7.19 15.59
C PRO A 104 3.91 7.46 16.40
N HIS A 105 2.84 7.97 15.78
CA HIS A 105 1.57 8.17 16.46
C HIS A 105 0.97 6.84 16.90
N LEU A 106 0.91 5.85 15.98
CA LEU A 106 0.50 4.48 16.30
C LEU A 106 1.37 3.86 17.40
N TYR A 107 2.69 4.06 17.36
CA TYR A 107 3.59 3.58 18.41
C TYR A 107 3.32 4.23 19.77
N GLY A 108 2.98 5.52 19.82
CA GLY A 108 2.57 6.17 21.06
C GLY A 108 1.31 5.55 21.66
N LEU A 109 0.32 5.18 20.83
CA LEU A 109 -0.87 4.47 21.30
C LEU A 109 -0.53 3.05 21.79
N MET A 110 0.37 2.35 21.10
CA MET A 110 0.84 1.02 21.52
C MET A 110 1.60 1.07 22.85
N GLU A 111 2.40 2.10 23.09
CA GLU A 111 3.11 2.31 24.36
C GLU A 111 2.16 2.52 25.52
N LYS A 112 1.05 3.25 25.31
CA LYS A 112 0.01 3.47 26.34
C LYS A 112 -0.74 2.19 26.71
N VAL A 113 -1.07 1.36 25.72
CA VAL A 113 -1.75 0.07 25.93
C VAL A 113 -0.84 -0.94 26.61
N GLY A 114 0.45 -0.93 26.27
CA GLY A 114 1.44 -1.88 26.74
C GLY A 114 1.41 -3.22 25.98
N PRO A 115 2.53 -3.97 25.97
CA PRO A 115 2.68 -5.17 25.15
C PRO A 115 1.78 -6.33 25.59
N ASP A 116 1.43 -6.44 26.87
CA ASP A 116 0.66 -7.56 27.41
C ASP A 116 -0.84 -7.49 27.04
N ASN A 117 -1.34 -6.27 26.79
CA ASN A 117 -2.73 -6.01 26.46
C ASN A 117 -2.96 -5.83 24.96
N LEU A 118 -1.89 -5.71 24.17
CA LEU A 118 -1.96 -5.47 22.73
C LEU A 118 -2.20 -6.79 21.97
N VAL A 119 -3.31 -6.85 21.24
CA VAL A 119 -3.71 -8.06 20.48
C VAL A 119 -3.29 -7.98 19.02
N TYR A 120 -3.49 -6.82 18.38
CA TYR A 120 -3.21 -6.64 16.96
C TYR A 120 -2.99 -5.17 16.61
N THR A 121 -2.18 -4.91 15.58
CA THR A 121 -2.00 -3.58 14.99
C THR A 121 -1.97 -3.66 13.47
N ASP A 122 -2.58 -2.69 12.80
CA ASP A 122 -2.52 -2.54 11.35
C ASP A 122 -2.65 -1.07 10.98
N THR A 123 -1.65 -0.55 10.25
CA THR A 123 -1.59 0.77 9.59
C THR A 123 -2.01 1.99 10.41
N ASP A 124 -3.28 2.11 10.76
CA ASP A 124 -3.97 3.20 11.47
C ASP A 124 -4.93 2.69 12.57
N SER A 125 -4.82 1.42 12.95
CA SER A 125 -5.71 0.76 13.91
C SER A 125 -4.95 -0.17 14.85
N LEU A 126 -5.49 -0.32 16.06
CA LEU A 126 -5.02 -1.31 17.02
C LEU A 126 -6.19 -1.94 17.78
N ILE A 127 -6.00 -3.20 18.16
CA ILE A 127 -6.94 -4.00 18.93
C ILE A 127 -6.24 -4.40 20.22
N TYR A 128 -6.89 -4.17 21.35
CA TYR A 128 -6.33 -4.39 22.67
C TYR A 128 -7.38 -4.89 23.66
N THR A 129 -6.92 -5.48 24.75
CA THR A 129 -7.77 -5.94 25.85
C THR A 129 -7.57 -5.08 27.08
N VAL A 130 -8.65 -4.71 27.75
CA VAL A 130 -8.60 -4.07 29.07
C VAL A 130 -9.04 -5.10 30.11
N PRO A 131 -8.22 -5.38 31.14
CA PRO A 131 -8.63 -6.20 32.27
C PRO A 131 -9.82 -5.58 33.01
N ASP A 132 -10.75 -6.40 33.47
CA ASP A 132 -11.91 -5.90 34.21
C ASP A 132 -11.51 -5.16 35.50
N GLY A 133 -11.97 -3.91 35.62
CA GLY A 133 -11.70 -3.04 36.77
C GLY A 133 -10.56 -2.05 36.56
N GLU A 134 -9.82 -2.14 35.46
CA GLU A 134 -8.83 -1.13 35.07
C GLU A 134 -9.43 -0.06 34.14
N GLU A 135 -8.85 1.14 34.17
CA GLU A 135 -9.27 2.22 33.28
C GLU A 135 -8.70 2.01 31.87
N ASP A 136 -9.51 2.33 30.86
CA ASP A 136 -9.10 2.21 29.46
C ASP A 136 -7.94 3.18 29.16
N PRO A 137 -6.75 2.66 28.77
CA PRO A 137 -5.56 3.47 28.55
C PRO A 137 -5.67 4.45 27.37
N LEU A 138 -6.66 4.28 26.47
CA LEU A 138 -6.86 5.12 25.27
C LEU A 138 -8.21 5.86 25.28
N LYS A 139 -8.78 6.07 26.47
CA LYS A 139 -10.07 6.74 26.66
C LYS A 139 -10.08 8.21 26.24
N ASP A 140 -8.95 8.91 26.46
CA ASP A 140 -8.82 10.35 26.24
C ASP A 140 -8.09 10.71 24.93
N ASP A 141 -7.63 9.71 24.18
CA ASP A 141 -7.07 9.85 22.81
C ASP A 141 -8.17 9.76 21.74
#